data_AF-A0A3P8IVG6-F1
#
_entry.id   AF-A0A3P8IVG6-F1
#
_cell.length_a   1.000
_cell.length_b   1.000
_cell.length_c   1.000
_cell.angle_alpha   90.00
_cell.angle_beta   90.00
_cell.angle_gamma   90.00
#
_symmetry.space_group_name_H-M   'P 1'
#
loop_
_entity.id
_entity.type
_entity.pdbx_description
1 polymer ?
#
loop_
_entity_poly.entity_id
_entity_poly.type
_entity_poly.pdbx_seq_one_letter_code
_entity_poly.pdbx_strand_id
1 'polypeptide(L)'
;MRKVIRTQEQTLPPAALNAKNKDGTTELERSRAHYAVEQEKRESYDFVAYKADEVKWRLNALFHYKCAYCESFFSASAPVDIEHYRPKSAVSEDASHPGYWWLAMDWDNLCQAVLDCTVSVNSGLLMGLPN
;
A
#
# COMPACT_ATOMS: atom_id res chain seq x y z
N MET A 1 8.04 11.13 2.40
CA MET A 1 7.35 10.19 3.30
C MET A 1 8.33 9.81 4.39
N ARG A 2 7.89 9.61 5.64
CA ARG A 2 8.79 9.20 6.73
C ARG A 2 9.50 7.91 6.34
N LYS A 3 10.84 7.94 6.35
CA LYS A 3 11.65 6.74 6.19
C LYS A 3 11.58 5.94 7.50
N VAL A 4 10.96 4.77 7.44
CA VAL A 4 10.91 3.85 8.58
C VAL A 4 12.09 2.89 8.48
N ILE A 5 12.91 2.83 9.53
CA ILE A 5 13.94 1.80 9.67
C ILE A 5 13.25 0.60 10.33
N ARG A 6 13.04 -0.47 9.57
CA ARG A 6 12.48 -1.74 10.06
C ARG A 6 13.59 -2.52 10.78
N THR A 7 13.38 -2.91 12.04
CA THR A 7 14.26 -3.89 12.71
C THR A 7 14.12 -5.27 12.08
N GLN A 8 15.06 -6.20 12.31
CA GLN A 8 15.01 -7.56 11.73
C GLN A 8 13.63 -8.25 11.92
N GLU A 9 13.02 -8.15 13.09
CA GLU A 9 11.70 -8.74 13.36
C GLU A 9 10.56 -8.02 12.62
N GLN A 10 10.72 -6.71 12.40
CA GLN A 10 9.77 -5.88 11.65
C GLN A 10 9.92 -5.98 10.12
N THR A 11 10.99 -6.61 9.62
CA THR A 11 11.17 -6.88 8.17
C THR A 11 10.31 -8.05 7.67
N LEU A 12 9.91 -8.98 8.55
CA LEU A 12 9.09 -10.11 8.14
C LEU A 12 7.67 -9.65 7.82
N PRO A 13 7.15 -9.83 6.60
CA PRO A 13 5.79 -9.41 6.26
C PRO A 13 4.73 -10.16 7.09
N PRO A 14 3.56 -9.55 7.38
CA PRO A 14 2.43 -10.25 7.98
C PRO A 14 2.03 -11.47 7.15
N ALA A 15 1.63 -12.56 7.81
CA ALA A 15 1.28 -13.80 7.11
C ALA A 15 0.10 -13.57 6.14
N ALA A 16 -0.81 -12.67 6.48
CA ALA A 16 -1.90 -12.22 5.64
C ALA A 16 -1.48 -11.80 4.21
N LEU A 17 -0.30 -11.18 4.04
CA LEU A 17 0.16 -10.72 2.71
C LEU A 17 0.49 -11.88 1.77
N ASN A 18 0.87 -13.03 2.33
CA ASN A 18 1.21 -14.25 1.58
C ASN A 18 0.17 -15.35 1.78
N ALA A 19 -1.02 -15.02 2.30
CA ALA A 19 -2.08 -15.98 2.53
C ALA A 19 -2.52 -16.60 1.20
N LYS A 20 -2.65 -17.92 1.21
CA LYS A 20 -3.13 -18.70 0.07
C LYS A 20 -4.63 -18.90 0.15
N ASN A 21 -5.29 -18.84 -1.00
CA ASN A 21 -6.69 -19.22 -1.13
C ASN A 21 -6.83 -20.75 -1.21
N LYS A 22 -8.07 -21.23 -1.31
CA LYS A 22 -8.40 -22.66 -1.46
C LYS A 22 -7.75 -23.31 -2.69
N ASP A 23 -7.44 -22.52 -3.71
CA ASP A 23 -6.74 -22.92 -4.95
C ASP A 23 -5.22 -23.00 -4.78
N GLY A 24 -4.68 -22.69 -3.60
CA GLY A 24 -3.25 -22.72 -3.31
C GLY A 24 -2.48 -21.48 -3.81
N THR A 25 -3.15 -20.49 -4.39
CA THR A 25 -2.52 -19.27 -4.92
C THR A 25 -2.57 -18.12 -3.92
N THR A 26 -1.55 -17.27 -3.96
CA THR A 26 -1.47 -15.99 -3.24
C THR A 26 -2.20 -14.90 -4.02
N GLU A 27 -2.55 -13.79 -3.35
CA GLU A 27 -3.13 -12.63 -4.03
C GLU A 27 -2.18 -12.03 -5.08
N LEU A 28 -0.86 -12.06 -4.82
CA LEU A 28 0.14 -11.61 -5.78
C LEU A 28 0.20 -12.49 -7.04
N GLU A 29 0.05 -13.81 -6.91
CA GLU A 29 0.00 -14.70 -8.07
C GLU A 29 -1.26 -14.45 -8.91
N ARG A 30 -2.41 -14.25 -8.26
CA ARG A 30 -3.67 -13.91 -8.96
C ARG A 30 -3.61 -12.56 -9.64
N SER A 31 -3.03 -11.54 -9.01
CA SER A 31 -2.87 -10.24 -9.65
C SER A 31 -1.91 -10.30 -10.83
N ARG A 32 -0.81 -11.06 -10.74
CA ARG A 32 0.08 -11.31 -11.90
C ARG A 32 -0.66 -11.97 -13.05
N ALA A 33 -1.49 -12.98 -12.78
CA ALA A 33 -2.31 -13.62 -13.80
C ALA A 33 -3.29 -12.62 -14.45
N HIS A 34 -3.94 -11.77 -13.64
CA HIS A 34 -4.84 -10.71 -14.11
C HIS A 34 -4.14 -9.72 -15.05
N TYR A 35 -2.97 -9.21 -14.65
CA TYR A 35 -2.22 -8.22 -15.43
C TYR A 35 -1.41 -8.81 -16.61
N ALA A 36 -1.26 -10.14 -16.68
CA ALA A 36 -0.62 -10.83 -17.80
C ALA A 36 -1.53 -10.97 -19.03
N VAL A 37 -2.85 -10.84 -18.87
CA VAL A 37 -3.80 -10.90 -19.98
C VAL A 37 -3.73 -9.61 -20.78
N GLU A 38 -3.46 -9.72 -22.09
CA GLU A 38 -3.61 -8.60 -23.00
C GLU A 38 -5.09 -8.30 -23.21
N GLN A 39 -5.49 -7.07 -22.90
CA GLN A 39 -6.85 -6.57 -23.05
C GLN A 39 -6.78 -5.17 -23.66
N GLU A 40 -7.75 -4.80 -24.50
CA GLU A 40 -7.84 -3.44 -25.08
C GLU A 40 -7.92 -2.36 -24.00
N LYS A 41 -8.58 -2.67 -22.88
CA LYS A 41 -8.65 -1.82 -21.70
C LYS A 41 -8.23 -2.63 -20.48
N ARG A 42 -7.17 -2.19 -19.81
CA ARG A 42 -6.65 -2.85 -18.61
C ARG A 42 -7.57 -2.57 -17.43
N GLU A 43 -8.20 -3.63 -16.90
CA GLU A 43 -9.02 -3.54 -15.68
C GLU A 43 -8.16 -3.50 -14.41
N SER A 44 -8.61 -2.79 -13.38
CA SER A 44 -7.94 -2.76 -12.08
C SER A 44 -8.21 -4.03 -11.28
N TYR A 45 -7.21 -4.53 -10.57
CA TYR A 45 -7.35 -5.63 -9.61
C TYR A 45 -7.77 -5.10 -8.22
N ASP A 46 -8.82 -5.68 -7.61
CA ASP A 46 -9.22 -5.35 -6.24
C ASP A 46 -8.42 -6.18 -5.22
N PHE A 47 -7.36 -5.57 -4.71
CA PHE A 47 -6.55 -6.13 -3.64
C PHE A 47 -7.25 -6.03 -2.29
N VAL A 48 -7.28 -7.13 -1.54
CA VAL A 48 -7.89 -7.19 -0.21
C VAL A 48 -6.93 -7.67 0.87
N ALA A 49 -5.86 -8.40 0.54
CA ALA A 49 -5.03 -9.04 1.56
C ALA A 49 -4.24 -8.04 2.41
N TYR A 50 -3.74 -6.94 1.83
CA TYR A 50 -3.11 -5.88 2.62
C TYR A 50 -4.09 -5.15 3.55
N LYS A 51 -5.41 -5.23 3.31
CA LYS A 51 -6.44 -4.61 4.15
C LYS A 51 -6.77 -5.43 5.40
N ALA A 52 -6.13 -6.59 5.58
CA ALA A 52 -6.33 -7.44 6.75
C ALA A 52 -5.92 -6.75 8.05
N ASP A 53 -6.61 -7.06 9.15
CA ASP A 53 -6.39 -6.40 10.44
C ASP A 53 -4.99 -6.64 11.01
N GLU A 54 -4.39 -7.81 10.75
CA GLU A 54 -2.99 -8.10 11.09
C GLU A 54 -2.04 -7.07 10.44
N VAL A 55 -2.25 -6.77 9.16
CA VAL A 55 -1.41 -5.83 8.40
C VAL A 55 -1.57 -4.42 8.97
N LYS A 56 -2.82 -3.98 9.18
CA LYS A 56 -3.12 -2.68 9.81
C LYS A 56 -2.45 -2.53 11.16
N TRP A 57 -2.59 -3.54 12.03
CA TRP A 57 -2.03 -3.50 13.38
C TRP A 57 -0.50 -3.42 13.34
N ARG A 58 0.13 -4.22 12.47
CA ARG A 58 1.59 -4.20 12.32
C ARG A 58 2.11 -2.89 11.71
N LEU A 59 1.40 -2.28 10.77
CA LEU A 59 1.73 -0.96 10.24
C LEU A 59 1.58 0.13 11.30
N ASN A 60 0.50 0.12 12.07
CA ASN A 60 0.31 1.05 13.18
C ASN A 60 1.46 0.98 14.18
N ALA A 61 1.85 -0.22 14.60
CA ALA A 61 2.98 -0.42 15.50
C ALA A 61 4.30 0.06 14.85
N LEU A 62 4.51 -0.26 13.58
CA LEU A 62 5.72 0.10 12.84
C LEU A 62 5.89 1.61 12.68
N PHE A 63 4.79 2.34 12.46
CA PHE A 63 4.79 3.80 12.33
C PHE A 63 4.59 4.52 13.68
N HIS A 64 4.63 3.80 14.81
CA HIS A 64 4.40 4.35 16.15
C HIS A 64 3.09 5.11 16.28
N TYR A 65 2.04 4.63 15.61
CA TYR A 65 0.71 5.26 15.56
C TYR A 65 0.74 6.69 15.01
N LYS A 66 1.67 6.96 14.09
CA LYS A 66 1.80 8.24 13.38
C LYS A 66 1.53 8.09 11.89
N CYS A 67 1.02 9.14 11.29
CA CYS A 67 0.87 9.24 9.85
C CYS A 67 2.24 9.22 9.14
N ALA A 68 2.38 8.43 8.08
CA ALA A 68 3.60 8.35 7.27
C ALA A 68 3.96 9.67 6.54
N TYR A 69 2.99 10.58 6.38
CA TYR A 69 3.19 11.85 5.69
C TYR A 69 3.44 13.01 6.66
N CYS A 70 2.46 13.32 7.51
CA CYS A 70 2.51 14.49 8.39
C CYS A 70 3.16 14.20 9.76
N GLU A 71 3.46 12.93 10.07
CA GLU A 71 4.05 12.47 11.34
C GLU A 71 3.21 12.76 12.60
N SER A 72 1.99 13.28 12.43
CA SER A 72 1.01 13.45 13.50
C SER A 72 0.50 12.11 14.00
N PHE A 73 0.24 12.02 15.31
CA PHE A 73 -0.42 10.86 15.91
C PHE A 73 -1.85 10.72 15.38
N PHE A 74 -2.29 9.48 15.19
CA PHE A 74 -3.70 9.21 14.90
C PHE A 74 -4.55 9.57 16.11
N SER A 75 -5.58 10.41 15.91
CA SER A 75 -6.62 10.56 16.92
C SER A 75 -7.47 9.29 16.96
N ALA A 76 -8.14 9.03 18.09
CA ALA A 76 -8.97 7.84 18.26
C ALA A 76 -10.11 7.72 17.21
N SER A 77 -10.49 8.84 16.59
CA SER A 77 -11.55 8.95 15.59
C SER A 77 -11.05 9.21 14.17
N ALA A 78 -9.73 9.33 13.95
CA ALA A 78 -9.21 9.59 12.62
C ALA A 78 -9.43 8.36 11.71
N PRO A 79 -10.04 8.53 10.52
CA PRO A 79 -10.02 7.48 9.52
C PRO A 79 -8.57 7.28 9.04
N VAL A 80 -8.03 6.09 9.29
CA VAL A 80 -6.66 5.74 8.92
C VAL A 80 -6.69 4.65 7.85
N ASP A 81 -6.03 4.90 6.74
CA ASP A 81 -5.92 3.98 5.61
C ASP A 81 -4.49 3.44 5.45
N ILE A 82 -4.42 2.29 4.79
CA ILE A 82 -3.16 1.72 4.31
C ILE A 82 -2.90 2.30 2.92
N GLU A 83 -1.76 2.94 2.79
CA GLU A 83 -1.31 3.64 1.60
C GLU A 83 -0.09 2.96 0.99
N HIS A 84 0.07 3.10 -0.33
CA HIS A 84 1.25 2.61 -1.06
C HIS A 84 2.27 3.72 -1.27
N TYR A 85 3.54 3.48 -0.95
CA TYR A 85 4.63 4.43 -1.23
C TYR A 85 4.84 4.62 -2.75
N ARG A 86 4.85 3.52 -3.50
CA ARG A 86 4.73 3.49 -4.95
C ARG A 86 3.28 3.15 -5.33
N PRO A 87 2.55 4.06 -5.97
CA PRO A 87 1.11 3.90 -6.20
C PRO A 87 0.82 2.70 -7.11
N LYS A 88 -0.20 1.92 -6.73
CA LYS A 88 -0.54 0.66 -7.43
C LYS A 88 -1.22 0.86 -8.79
N SER A 89 -1.97 1.95 -8.97
CA SER A 89 -2.91 2.10 -10.10
C SER A 89 -2.50 3.13 -11.15
N ALA A 90 -1.71 4.14 -10.79
CA ALA A 90 -1.26 5.18 -11.70
C ALA A 90 -0.08 5.94 -11.08
N VAL A 91 0.74 6.57 -11.91
CA VAL A 91 1.76 7.54 -11.47
C VAL A 91 1.45 8.88 -12.11
N SER A 92 1.76 9.98 -11.42
CA SER A 92 1.46 11.33 -11.90
C SER A 92 2.29 11.75 -13.11
N GLU A 93 3.50 11.22 -13.21
CA GLU A 93 4.53 11.60 -14.18
C GLU A 93 4.31 10.96 -15.55
N ASP A 94 3.56 9.85 -15.60
CA ASP A 94 3.32 9.07 -16.80
C ASP A 94 1.94 8.40 -16.75
N ALA A 95 0.99 8.99 -17.48
CA ALA A 95 -0.36 8.45 -17.59
C ALA A 95 -0.43 7.09 -18.31
N SER A 96 0.61 6.71 -19.06
CA SER A 96 0.71 5.40 -19.71
C SER A 96 1.25 4.32 -18.78
N HIS A 97 1.87 4.71 -17.66
CA HIS A 97 2.38 3.76 -16.69
C HIS A 97 1.22 3.10 -15.94
N PRO A 98 1.15 1.77 -15.87
CA PRO A 98 0.01 1.05 -15.28
C PRO A 98 -0.02 1.03 -13.75
N GLY A 99 0.70 1.94 -13.10
CA GLY A 99 1.07 1.86 -11.69
C GLY A 99 1.98 0.67 -11.35
N TYR A 100 2.41 0.62 -10.09
CA TYR A 100 3.27 -0.42 -9.54
C TYR A 100 2.44 -1.53 -8.89
N TRP A 101 1.48 -2.10 -9.63
CA TRP A 101 0.56 -3.10 -9.09
C TRP A 101 1.26 -4.33 -8.50
N TRP A 102 2.45 -4.70 -8.99
CA TRP A 102 3.25 -5.81 -8.45
C TRP A 102 3.84 -5.52 -7.06
N LEU A 103 3.88 -4.25 -6.65
CA LEU A 103 4.27 -3.81 -5.31
C LEU A 103 3.07 -3.60 -4.38
N ALA A 104 1.84 -3.87 -4.84
CA ALA A 104 0.65 -3.65 -4.02
C ALA A 104 0.63 -4.51 -2.74
N MET A 105 1.35 -5.63 -2.77
CA MET A 105 1.48 -6.59 -1.66
C MET A 105 2.84 -6.55 -0.98
N ASP A 106 3.74 -5.65 -1.40
CA ASP A 106 5.07 -5.54 -0.84
C ASP A 106 5.02 -4.80 0.50
N TRP A 107 5.45 -5.46 1.57
CA TRP A 107 5.47 -4.90 2.93
C TRP A 107 6.28 -3.61 3.05
N ASP A 108 7.35 -3.48 2.27
CA ASP A 108 8.17 -2.28 2.26
C ASP A 108 7.51 -1.11 1.51
N ASN A 109 6.54 -1.43 0.63
CA ASN A 109 5.75 -0.46 -0.10
C ASN A 109 4.47 -0.03 0.63
N LEU A 110 4.12 -0.64 1.77
CA LEU A 110 2.94 -0.30 2.56
C LEU A 110 3.27 0.67 3.69
N CYS A 111 2.39 1.65 3.90
CA CYS A 111 2.48 2.63 4.98
C CYS A 111 1.10 2.99 5.53
N GLN A 112 1.07 3.59 6.72
CA GLN A 112 -0.19 4.01 7.35
C GLN A 112 -0.34 5.53 7.28
N ALA A 113 -1.47 6.04 6.80
CA ALA A 113 -1.74 7.45 6.65
C ALA A 113 -3.17 7.83 7.04
N VAL A 114 -3.36 9.07 7.52
CA VAL A 114 -4.71 9.62 7.69
C VAL A 114 -5.31 9.95 6.32
N LEU A 115 -6.63 9.77 6.19
CA LEU A 115 -7.36 9.99 4.93
C LEU A 115 -7.05 11.36 4.31
N ASP A 116 -6.98 12.42 5.11
CA ASP A 116 -6.69 13.79 4.65
C ASP A 116 -5.35 13.88 3.91
N CYS A 117 -4.32 13.16 4.39
CA CYS A 117 -3.01 13.13 3.75
C CYS A 117 -3.04 12.28 2.47
N THR A 118 -3.71 11.13 2.50
CA THR A 118 -3.84 10.24 1.34
C THR A 118 -4.59 10.92 0.19
N VAL A 119 -5.74 11.56 0.46
CA VAL A 119 -6.51 12.27 -0.56
C VAL A 119 -5.69 13.40 -1.17
N SER A 120 -4.95 14.14 -0.34
CA SER A 120 -4.09 15.22 -0.81
C SER A 120 -2.95 14.72 -1.71
N VAL A 121 -2.39 13.54 -1.44
CA VAL A 121 -1.41 12.89 -2.35
C VAL A 121 -2.07 12.47 -3.67
N ASN A 122 -3.20 11.76 -3.60
CA ASN A 122 -3.90 11.26 -4.80
C ASN A 122 -4.47 12.37 -5.70
N SER A 123 -4.74 13.55 -5.12
CA SER A 123 -5.21 14.74 -5.83
C SER A 123 -4.07 15.63 -6.34
N GLY A 124 -2.81 15.23 -6.15
CA GLY A 124 -1.62 16.01 -6.52
C GLY A 124 -1.38 17.26 -5.66
N LEU A 125 -2.10 17.41 -4.55
CA LEU A 125 -2.02 18.55 -3.64
C LEU A 125 -0.83 18.46 -2.66
N LEU A 126 -0.19 17.29 -2.53
CA LEU A 126 1.05 17.10 -1.78
C LEU A 126 2.21 16.65 -2.69
N MET A 127 2.47 17.39 -3.77
CA MET A 127 3.74 17.31 -4.48
C MET A 127 4.83 18.01 -3.65
N GLY A 128 5.61 17.24 -2.89
CA GLY A 128 6.71 17.84 -2.13
C GLY A 128 7.43 16.96 -1.13
N LEU A 129 7.65 15.66 -1.42
CA LEU A 129 8.57 14.86 -0.60
C LEU A 129 9.77 14.44 -1.47
N PRO A 130 11.00 14.84 -1.11
CA PRO A 130 12.19 14.59 -1.91
C PRO A 130 12.55 13.11 -1.95
N ASN A 131 13.26 12.74 -3.02
CA ASN A 131 13.93 11.44 -3.26
C ASN A 131 14.80 10.99 -2.08
#